data_AF-A0A849QBV1-F1
#
_entry.id   AF-A0A849QBV1-F1
#
_cell.length_a   1.000
_cell.length_b   1.000
_cell.length_c   1.000
_cell.angle_alpha   90.00
_cell.angle_beta   90.00
_cell.angle_gamma   90.00
#
_symmetry.space_group_name_H-M   'P 1'
#
loop_
_entity.id
_entity.type
_entity.pdbx_description
1 polymer ?
#
loop_
_entity_poly.entity_id
_entity_poly.type
_entity_poly.pdbx_seq_one_letter_code
_entity_poly.pdbx_strand_id
1 'polypeptide(L)'
;MNKEICVGVTGLKIMNSPQSGFGVARSLKEAGYKVVGIDSSQLTSAICSPYFDHVYTLKSLDTEDIDVFIQDLKKIRSKTGLSIIIPNCDREIYFFSRYKNELKDIGINILVPTLESLKQTSKFNLSDLDRHGLNIPKTVIASTENDLKTVTENIDFPIVCKGALADSYVAKDKVDLFIYFRKIDELFHGGRGNVIFQEYIKGDFYCTAGVSDRNHRLLRHFSMKKLGIDFKGSTWCGQTIQNKKLKEMTERFIDATGWVGPFEMEFIKDSDGIFWLFEINPRCPAYIYFAAATGQNLPDSIVRIINVENEGNDKVKKDFSYDLNMVFTRLTDEVVYPKKDLNSLDKYGKVRNLQTADKHCVESKNCTDIKTFYELLNDGDDDKVAVLHKSEAISYRELKDKINERCNELKGMIKKNDKVIIRSDETPDTIIDIYAIDLLGAVIVPVSPLSTGKDIESIIDDLKVNVMIYEKNIERIDDKATAELPDDACMIFYTSGTTGKPKCIIHTKQSILTPCYEEGKAYGISDSDIIGGTPSLSFTYGFGAFAIMPFMFGATVSMYPYSLSLKNFITVIRTIASHKVTVFFSIPTAYKIIVNMPSQLDLY
;
A
#
# COMPACT_ATOMS: atom_id res chain seq x y z
N MET A 1 20.78 -15.44 -29.80
CA MET A 1 20.24 -14.32 -29.00
C MET A 1 21.40 -13.39 -28.67
N ASN A 2 21.36 -12.13 -29.13
CA ASN A 2 22.45 -11.16 -28.97
C ASN A 2 22.64 -10.78 -27.50
N LYS A 3 23.55 -11.49 -26.82
CA LYS A 3 23.94 -11.31 -25.41
C LYS A 3 24.72 -10.00 -25.13
N GLU A 4 24.83 -9.10 -26.10
CA GLU A 4 25.65 -7.87 -26.01
C GLU A 4 24.83 -6.57 -25.92
N ILE A 5 23.50 -6.61 -26.08
CA ILE A 5 22.69 -5.39 -26.05
C ILE A 5 22.55 -4.87 -24.61
N CYS A 6 22.91 -3.61 -24.41
CA CYS A 6 22.79 -2.89 -23.15
C CYS A 6 21.59 -1.92 -23.18
N VAL A 7 20.63 -2.16 -22.29
CA VAL A 7 19.35 -1.43 -22.21
C VAL A 7 19.32 -0.58 -20.94
N GLY A 8 19.09 0.72 -21.10
CA GLY A 8 18.84 1.67 -20.04
C GLY A 8 17.36 1.67 -19.64
N VAL A 9 17.08 1.67 -18.35
CA VAL A 9 15.72 1.63 -17.81
C VAL A 9 15.56 2.77 -16.81
N THR A 10 14.59 3.65 -17.05
CA THR A 10 14.20 4.72 -16.12
C THR A 10 12.96 4.33 -15.31
N GLY A 11 12.38 5.26 -14.55
CA GLY A 11 11.16 5.03 -13.77
C GLY A 11 11.39 4.04 -12.63
N LEU A 12 12.40 4.29 -11.80
CA LEU A 12 12.87 3.39 -10.75
C LEU A 12 12.36 3.77 -9.34
N LYS A 13 11.43 4.72 -9.22
CA LYS A 13 10.89 5.10 -7.90
C LYS A 13 9.91 4.03 -7.40
N ILE A 14 10.24 3.45 -6.24
CA ILE A 14 9.34 2.61 -5.44
C ILE A 14 8.79 3.47 -4.29
N MET A 15 7.83 4.34 -4.57
CA MET A 15 7.07 5.07 -3.54
C MET A 15 5.58 4.78 -3.73
N ASN A 16 4.69 5.57 -3.09
CA ASN A 16 3.22 5.46 -3.06
C ASN A 16 2.48 5.14 -4.38
N SER A 17 3.15 5.17 -5.54
CA SER A 17 2.70 4.60 -6.81
C SER A 17 3.91 3.92 -7.47
N PRO A 18 3.96 2.58 -7.55
CA PRO A 18 5.12 1.88 -8.10
C PRO A 18 5.27 2.16 -9.59
N GLN A 19 6.45 2.60 -10.00
CA GLN A 19 6.78 2.77 -11.41
C GLN A 19 7.15 1.43 -12.07
N SER A 20 7.10 1.35 -13.40
CA SER A 20 7.27 0.09 -14.11
C SER A 20 8.72 -0.34 -14.34
N GLY A 21 9.70 0.52 -14.04
CA GLY A 21 11.11 0.28 -14.36
C GLY A 21 11.68 -1.01 -13.76
N PHE A 22 11.32 -1.38 -12.53
CA PHE A 22 11.74 -2.65 -11.93
C PHE A 22 11.17 -3.88 -12.67
N GLY A 23 9.89 -3.82 -13.05
CA GLY A 23 9.26 -4.89 -13.81
C GLY A 23 9.87 -5.04 -15.21
N VAL A 24 10.20 -3.91 -15.85
CA VAL A 24 10.91 -3.87 -17.13
C VAL A 24 12.31 -4.48 -16.98
N ALA A 25 13.09 -4.03 -15.99
CA ALA A 25 14.45 -4.51 -15.75
C ALA A 25 14.49 -6.02 -15.50
N ARG A 26 13.59 -6.53 -14.66
CA ARG A 26 13.47 -7.97 -14.41
C ARG A 26 13.16 -8.76 -15.70
N SER A 27 12.18 -8.29 -16.48
CA SER A 27 11.78 -8.92 -17.74
C SER A 27 12.93 -8.98 -18.76
N LEU A 28 13.76 -7.93 -18.81
CA LEU A 28 14.92 -7.86 -19.69
C LEU A 28 16.08 -8.74 -19.20
N LYS A 29 16.30 -8.82 -17.89
CA LYS A 29 17.32 -9.70 -17.31
C LYS A 29 17.02 -11.16 -17.56
N GLU A 30 15.76 -11.58 -17.39
CA GLU A 30 15.32 -12.95 -17.69
C GLU A 30 15.43 -13.27 -19.18
N ALA A 31 15.30 -12.26 -20.06
CA ALA A 31 15.55 -12.39 -21.50
C ALA A 31 17.05 -12.36 -21.89
N GLY A 32 17.96 -12.16 -20.93
CA GLY A 32 19.41 -12.24 -21.13
C GLY A 32 20.09 -10.94 -21.58
N TYR A 33 19.45 -9.78 -21.40
CA TYR A 33 20.03 -8.48 -21.72
C TYR A 33 20.92 -7.92 -20.60
N LYS A 34 21.86 -7.04 -20.97
CA LYS A 34 22.54 -6.17 -20.00
C LYS A 34 21.61 -5.00 -19.68
N VAL A 35 21.39 -4.71 -18.41
CA VAL A 35 20.41 -3.72 -17.95
C VAL A 35 21.09 -2.69 -17.06
N VAL A 36 20.88 -1.43 -17.39
CA VAL A 36 21.42 -0.28 -16.66
C VAL A 36 20.25 0.55 -16.12
N GLY A 37 20.22 0.81 -14.82
CA GLY A 37 19.25 1.69 -14.20
C GLY A 37 19.64 3.15 -14.37
N ILE A 38 18.69 4.03 -14.66
CA ILE A 38 18.87 5.47 -14.74
C ILE A 38 17.79 6.14 -13.88
N ASP A 39 18.18 6.82 -12.81
CA ASP A 39 17.27 7.53 -11.90
C ASP A 39 17.77 8.97 -11.68
N SER A 40 16.93 9.89 -11.22
CA SER A 40 17.37 11.19 -10.74
C SER A 40 17.75 11.19 -9.24
N SER A 41 17.22 10.23 -8.48
CA SER A 41 17.44 10.11 -7.04
C SER A 41 18.66 9.26 -6.69
N GLN A 42 19.47 9.74 -5.75
CA GLN A 42 20.57 8.96 -5.15
C GLN A 42 20.10 7.92 -4.13
N LEU A 43 18.86 8.01 -3.66
CA LEU A 43 18.27 7.11 -2.67
C LEU A 43 17.44 6.00 -3.32
N THR A 44 17.69 5.69 -4.60
CA THR A 44 16.92 4.68 -5.33
C THR A 44 17.24 3.27 -4.84
N SER A 45 16.21 2.46 -4.58
CA SER A 45 16.38 1.05 -4.20
C SER A 45 16.93 0.19 -5.33
N ALA A 46 16.97 0.72 -6.56
CA ALA A 46 17.54 0.02 -7.72
C ALA A 46 19.01 -0.34 -7.52
N ILE A 47 19.73 0.39 -6.66
CA ILE A 47 21.15 0.16 -6.35
C ILE A 47 21.42 -1.24 -5.82
N CYS A 48 20.49 -1.80 -5.04
CA CYS A 48 20.63 -3.14 -4.45
C CYS A 48 19.89 -4.22 -5.24
N SER A 49 19.25 -3.84 -6.35
CA SER A 49 18.43 -4.75 -7.11
C SER A 49 19.28 -5.66 -8.00
N PRO A 50 19.05 -6.98 -8.00
CA PRO A 50 19.77 -7.91 -8.85
C PRO A 50 19.44 -7.72 -10.34
N TYR A 51 18.44 -6.89 -10.66
CA TYR A 51 17.99 -6.69 -12.03
C TYR A 51 18.84 -5.68 -12.82
N PHE A 52 19.77 -4.98 -12.17
CA PHE A 52 20.62 -3.97 -12.81
C PHE A 52 22.09 -4.36 -12.72
N ASP A 53 22.81 -4.30 -13.85
CA ASP A 53 24.27 -4.44 -13.86
C ASP A 53 24.97 -3.20 -13.28
N HIS A 54 24.37 -2.03 -13.52
CA HIS A 54 24.81 -0.73 -13.05
C HIS A 54 23.60 0.18 -12.86
N VAL A 55 23.67 1.12 -11.91
CA VAL A 55 22.66 2.17 -11.73
C VAL A 55 23.38 3.52 -11.76
N TYR A 56 22.85 4.46 -12.55
CA TYR A 56 23.38 5.81 -12.69
C TYR A 56 22.34 6.84 -12.25
N THR A 57 22.81 7.86 -11.54
CA THR A 57 21.97 8.95 -11.05
C THR A 57 22.19 10.22 -11.86
N LEU A 58 21.20 10.63 -12.64
CA LEU A 58 21.25 11.77 -13.55
C LEU A 58 20.26 12.86 -13.11
N LYS A 59 20.76 13.94 -12.51
CA LYS A 59 19.92 15.12 -12.20
C LYS A 59 19.29 15.73 -13.46
N SER A 60 19.96 15.60 -14.60
CA SER A 60 19.51 16.07 -15.93
C SER A 60 18.19 15.44 -16.38
N LEU A 61 17.80 14.29 -15.82
CA LEU A 61 16.50 13.66 -16.06
C LEU A 61 15.33 14.43 -15.40
N ASP A 62 15.58 15.15 -14.29
CA ASP A 62 14.57 15.99 -13.62
C ASP A 62 14.58 17.44 -14.13
N THR A 63 15.73 17.97 -14.53
CA THR A 63 15.84 19.36 -15.04
C THR A 63 15.42 19.50 -16.50
N GLU A 64 15.24 18.37 -17.23
CA GLU A 64 14.96 18.32 -18.67
C GLU A 64 15.98 19.13 -19.51
N ASP A 65 17.22 19.25 -19.03
CA ASP A 65 18.33 19.87 -19.75
C ASP A 65 18.95 18.85 -20.71
N ILE A 66 18.57 18.93 -21.98
CA ILE A 66 18.96 17.96 -23.00
C ILE A 66 20.48 17.92 -23.25
N ASP A 67 21.16 19.06 -23.19
CA ASP A 67 22.60 19.12 -23.47
C ASP A 67 23.39 18.38 -22.37
N VAL A 68 23.03 18.64 -21.11
CA VAL A 68 23.62 17.94 -19.97
C VAL A 68 23.25 16.46 -20.00
N PHE A 69 21.99 16.13 -20.31
CA PHE A 69 21.51 14.76 -20.40
C PHE A 69 22.28 13.94 -21.46
N ILE A 70 22.48 14.50 -22.65
CA ILE A 70 23.26 13.88 -23.73
C ILE A 70 24.70 13.64 -23.30
N GLN A 71 25.34 14.60 -22.63
CA GLN A 71 26.73 14.43 -22.17
C GLN A 71 26.85 13.32 -21.12
N ASP A 72 25.88 13.21 -20.23
CA ASP A 72 25.83 12.13 -19.25
C ASP A 72 25.61 10.75 -19.93
N LEU A 73 24.68 10.68 -20.88
CA LEU A 73 24.43 9.45 -21.63
C LEU A 73 25.63 9.00 -22.47
N LYS A 74 26.38 9.92 -23.10
CA LYS A 74 27.64 9.60 -23.81
C LYS A 74 28.65 8.91 -22.88
N LYS A 75 28.77 9.38 -21.64
CA LYS A 75 29.67 8.80 -20.63
C LYS A 75 29.19 7.45 -20.13
N ILE A 76 27.88 7.26 -19.93
CA ILE A 76 27.33 5.95 -19.57
C ILE A 76 27.55 4.97 -20.71
N ARG A 77 27.28 5.38 -21.95
CA ARG A 77 27.46 4.56 -23.15
C ARG A 77 28.91 4.11 -23.32
N SER A 78 29.90 5.01 -23.18
CA SER A 78 31.32 4.62 -23.32
C SER A 78 31.76 3.58 -22.29
N LYS A 79 31.12 3.52 -21.11
CA LYS A 79 31.40 2.55 -20.06
C LYS A 79 30.61 1.24 -20.20
N THR A 80 29.39 1.31 -20.70
CA THR A 80 28.44 0.19 -20.61
C THR A 80 28.08 -0.44 -21.94
N GLY A 81 28.27 0.27 -23.05
CA GLY A 81 27.73 -0.08 -24.36
C GLY A 81 26.25 0.27 -24.54
N LEU A 82 25.68 1.12 -23.68
CA LEU A 82 24.27 1.54 -23.73
C LEU A 82 23.84 1.94 -25.16
N SER A 83 22.84 1.24 -25.71
CA SER A 83 22.36 1.45 -27.07
C SER A 83 20.84 1.63 -27.17
N ILE A 84 20.10 1.28 -26.11
CA ILE A 84 18.64 1.40 -26.04
C ILE A 84 18.25 2.01 -24.70
N ILE A 85 17.22 2.87 -24.67
CA ILE A 85 16.56 3.31 -23.43
C ILE A 85 15.06 2.98 -23.50
N ILE A 86 14.52 2.41 -22.42
CA ILE A 86 13.08 2.23 -22.21
C ILE A 86 12.65 3.17 -21.08
N PRO A 87 11.98 4.29 -21.41
CA PRO A 87 11.44 5.19 -20.40
C PRO A 87 10.14 4.67 -19.78
N ASN A 88 9.97 4.85 -18.47
CA ASN A 88 8.89 4.19 -17.69
C ASN A 88 8.07 5.12 -16.78
N CYS A 89 8.24 6.44 -16.92
CA CYS A 89 7.45 7.44 -16.20
C CYS A 89 6.73 8.36 -17.20
N ASP A 90 5.45 8.68 -16.95
CA ASP A 90 4.59 9.40 -17.90
C ASP A 90 5.19 10.76 -18.32
N ARG A 91 5.77 11.50 -17.37
CA ARG A 91 6.45 12.77 -17.64
C ARG A 91 7.64 12.61 -18.58
N GLU A 92 8.45 11.56 -18.36
CA GLU A 92 9.64 11.30 -19.16
C GLU A 92 9.27 10.97 -20.61
N ILE A 93 8.13 10.32 -20.86
CA ILE A 93 7.72 9.96 -22.22
C ILE A 93 7.65 11.18 -23.15
N TYR A 94 7.14 12.33 -22.65
CA TYR A 94 7.11 13.57 -23.43
C TYR A 94 8.52 14.08 -23.75
N PHE A 95 9.43 14.06 -22.76
CA PHE A 95 10.83 14.46 -22.92
C PHE A 95 11.53 13.58 -23.96
N PHE A 96 11.46 12.25 -23.82
CA PHE A 96 12.06 11.30 -24.76
C PHE A 96 11.44 11.39 -26.16
N SER A 97 10.14 11.63 -26.27
CA SER A 97 9.47 11.80 -27.57
C SER A 97 9.91 13.07 -28.30
N ARG A 98 10.17 14.15 -27.55
CA ARG A 98 10.67 15.42 -28.08
C ARG A 98 12.10 15.30 -28.61
N TYR A 99 13.00 14.66 -27.86
CA TYR A 99 14.43 14.61 -28.14
C TYR A 99 14.92 13.28 -28.74
N LYS A 100 14.02 12.55 -29.40
CA LYS A 100 14.31 11.23 -29.96
C LYS A 100 15.41 11.22 -31.03
N ASN A 101 15.56 12.32 -31.77
CA ASN A 101 16.52 12.41 -32.86
C ASN A 101 17.94 12.65 -32.31
N GLU A 102 18.05 13.52 -31.32
CA GLU A 102 19.30 13.86 -30.63
C GLU A 102 19.86 12.65 -29.87
N LEU A 103 18.98 11.81 -29.30
CA LEU A 103 19.36 10.52 -28.73
C LEU A 103 19.87 9.54 -29.81
N LYS A 104 19.21 9.52 -30.97
CA LYS A 104 19.63 8.67 -32.09
C LYS A 104 21.01 9.08 -32.62
N ASP A 105 21.32 10.37 -32.68
CA ASP A 105 22.61 10.91 -33.15
C ASP A 105 23.79 10.44 -32.28
N ILE A 106 23.54 10.11 -31.02
CA ILE A 106 24.56 9.55 -30.10
C ILE A 106 24.52 8.02 -30.02
N GLY A 107 23.74 7.38 -30.89
CA GLY A 107 23.61 5.93 -30.99
C GLY A 107 22.73 5.30 -29.92
N ILE A 108 21.80 6.06 -29.35
CA ILE A 108 20.80 5.57 -28.39
C ILE A 108 19.43 5.53 -29.07
N ASN A 109 18.86 4.32 -29.13
CA ASN A 109 17.58 4.09 -29.76
C ASN A 109 16.46 3.98 -28.72
N ILE A 110 15.28 4.48 -29.06
CA ILE A 110 14.08 4.43 -28.23
C ILE A 110 12.86 4.08 -29.07
N LEU A 111 11.85 3.49 -28.43
CA LEU A 111 10.54 3.21 -29.01
C LEU A 111 9.47 3.84 -28.13
N VAL A 112 9.11 5.07 -28.46
CA VAL A 112 8.14 5.90 -27.74
C VAL A 112 7.10 6.45 -28.72
N PRO A 113 5.88 6.78 -28.25
CA PRO A 113 4.84 7.38 -29.08
C PRO A 113 5.26 8.75 -29.63
N THR A 114 4.55 9.23 -30.64
CA THR A 114 4.78 10.59 -31.16
C THR A 114 4.14 11.63 -30.22
N LEU A 115 4.64 12.87 -30.25
CA LEU A 115 4.00 13.98 -29.51
C LEU A 115 2.54 14.20 -29.94
N GLU A 116 2.22 13.91 -31.20
CA GLU A 116 0.86 13.97 -31.72
C GLU A 116 -0.04 12.90 -31.10
N SER A 117 0.39 11.63 -31.11
CA SER A 117 -0.34 10.52 -30.49
C SER A 117 -0.53 10.75 -28.99
N LEU A 118 0.51 11.25 -28.28
CA LEU A 118 0.42 11.60 -26.86
C LEU A 118 -0.63 12.69 -26.59
N LYS A 119 -0.71 13.71 -27.46
CA LYS A 119 -1.72 14.76 -27.34
C LYS A 119 -3.13 14.20 -27.53
N GLN A 120 -3.33 13.32 -28.52
CA GLN A 120 -4.62 12.69 -28.80
C GLN A 120 -5.11 11.81 -27.64
N THR A 121 -4.20 11.14 -26.93
CA THR A 121 -4.55 10.25 -25.81
C THR A 121 -4.48 10.93 -24.44
N SER A 122 -4.17 12.22 -24.38
CA SER A 122 -4.15 12.96 -23.11
C SER A 122 -5.54 12.95 -22.47
N LYS A 123 -5.60 13.07 -21.14
CA LYS A 123 -6.88 13.06 -20.41
C LYS A 123 -7.88 14.12 -20.88
N PHE A 124 -7.40 15.21 -21.48
CA PHE A 124 -8.23 16.26 -22.05
C PHE A 124 -8.86 15.91 -23.39
N ASN A 125 -8.19 15.10 -24.20
CA ASN A 125 -8.63 14.78 -25.57
C ASN A 125 -9.11 13.32 -25.70
N LEU A 126 -9.06 12.54 -24.61
CA LEU A 126 -9.43 11.12 -24.65
C LEU A 126 -10.82 10.91 -25.24
N SER A 127 -11.80 11.77 -24.91
CA SER A 127 -13.17 11.72 -25.45
C SER A 127 -13.25 11.80 -26.97
N ASP A 128 -12.27 12.39 -27.65
CA ASP A 128 -12.25 12.46 -29.12
C ASP A 128 -12.10 11.07 -29.76
N LEU A 129 -11.60 10.08 -29.01
CA LEU A 129 -11.48 8.71 -29.49
C LEU A 129 -12.83 7.98 -29.62
N ASP A 130 -13.92 8.52 -29.07
CA ASP A 130 -15.27 7.98 -29.22
C ASP A 130 -15.71 7.93 -30.69
N ARG A 131 -15.31 8.95 -31.48
CA ARG A 131 -15.58 9.00 -32.93
C ARG A 131 -14.93 7.84 -33.72
N HIS A 132 -13.97 7.14 -33.11
CA HIS A 132 -13.29 5.97 -33.67
C HIS A 132 -13.89 4.64 -33.18
N GLY A 133 -15.03 4.69 -32.47
CA GLY A 133 -15.78 3.53 -31.98
C GLY A 133 -15.22 2.93 -30.70
N LEU A 134 -14.60 3.75 -29.85
CA LEU A 134 -14.15 3.38 -28.50
C LEU A 134 -15.15 3.95 -27.49
N ASN A 135 -15.75 3.11 -26.64
CA ASN A 135 -16.67 3.64 -25.62
C ASN A 135 -15.86 4.38 -24.55
N ILE A 136 -16.19 5.65 -24.32
CA ILE A 136 -15.52 6.52 -23.36
C ILE A 136 -16.59 7.20 -22.51
N PRO A 137 -16.45 7.23 -21.18
CA PRO A 137 -17.45 7.88 -20.34
C PRO A 137 -17.58 9.37 -20.69
N LYS A 138 -18.81 9.91 -20.61
CA LYS A 138 -19.03 11.34 -20.92
C LYS A 138 -18.09 12.20 -20.09
N THR A 139 -17.42 13.14 -20.75
CA THR A 139 -16.37 13.96 -20.13
C THR A 139 -16.60 15.43 -20.44
N VAL A 140 -16.53 16.28 -19.41
CA VAL A 140 -16.63 17.73 -19.49
C VAL A 140 -15.43 18.34 -18.77
N ILE A 141 -14.77 19.30 -19.40
CA ILE A 141 -13.66 20.04 -18.80
C ILE A 141 -14.22 21.35 -18.25
N ALA A 142 -13.94 21.66 -16.99
CA ALA A 142 -14.32 22.92 -16.37
C ALA A 142 -13.06 23.73 -16.04
N SER A 143 -13.08 25.01 -16.39
CA SER A 143 -11.98 25.93 -16.10
C SER A 143 -12.33 26.95 -15.03
N THR A 144 -13.61 27.17 -14.79
CA THR A 144 -14.13 28.10 -13.80
C THR A 144 -15.29 27.49 -13.03
N GLU A 145 -15.63 28.05 -11.87
CA GLU A 145 -16.81 27.62 -11.10
C GLU A 145 -18.12 27.76 -11.88
N ASN A 146 -18.20 28.72 -12.82
CA ASN A 146 -19.37 28.91 -13.68
C ASN A 146 -19.58 27.72 -14.63
N ASP A 147 -18.51 27.03 -15.02
CA ASP A 147 -18.56 25.86 -15.91
C ASP A 147 -19.15 24.62 -15.20
N LEU A 148 -19.20 24.61 -13.86
CA LEU A 148 -19.78 23.50 -13.09
C LEU A 148 -21.28 23.32 -13.37
N LYS A 149 -21.97 24.39 -13.79
CA LYS A 149 -23.35 24.29 -14.25
C LYS A 149 -23.44 23.39 -15.49
N THR A 150 -22.60 23.64 -16.49
CA THR A 150 -22.48 22.83 -17.70
C THR A 150 -22.15 21.38 -17.37
N VAL A 151 -21.26 21.13 -16.40
CA VAL A 151 -20.96 19.77 -15.93
C VAL A 151 -22.24 19.06 -15.47
N THR A 152 -23.02 19.70 -14.59
CA THR A 152 -24.26 19.10 -14.04
C THR A 152 -25.42 19.02 -15.03
N GLU A 153 -25.37 19.75 -16.14
CA GLU A 153 -26.35 19.66 -17.24
C GLU A 153 -26.06 18.47 -18.17
N ASN A 154 -24.82 17.99 -18.21
CA ASN A 154 -24.37 16.95 -19.13
C ASN A 154 -24.06 15.60 -18.46
N ILE A 155 -23.77 15.60 -17.16
CA ILE A 155 -23.37 14.41 -16.40
C ILE A 155 -24.20 14.33 -15.12
N ASP A 156 -24.84 13.18 -14.90
CA ASP A 156 -25.58 12.87 -13.69
C ASP A 156 -24.65 12.43 -12.54
N PHE A 157 -25.08 12.66 -11.30
CA PHE A 157 -24.35 12.18 -10.13
C PHE A 157 -24.49 10.67 -9.92
N PRO A 158 -23.45 9.98 -9.43
CA PRO A 158 -22.14 10.52 -9.02
C PRO A 158 -21.21 10.89 -10.19
N ILE A 159 -20.32 11.86 -10.00
CA ILE A 159 -19.38 12.38 -11.01
C ILE A 159 -17.94 12.16 -10.56
N VAL A 160 -17.07 11.71 -11.46
CA VAL A 160 -15.63 11.57 -11.18
C VAL A 160 -14.91 12.88 -11.50
N CYS A 161 -14.24 13.48 -10.51
CA CYS A 161 -13.42 14.67 -10.64
C CYS A 161 -11.95 14.28 -10.69
N LYS A 162 -11.24 14.57 -11.80
CA LYS A 162 -9.84 14.16 -12.01
C LYS A 162 -8.95 15.37 -12.31
N GLY A 163 -7.73 15.35 -11.76
CA GLY A 163 -6.65 16.21 -12.22
C GLY A 163 -5.99 15.67 -13.48
N ALA A 164 -5.32 16.55 -14.22
CA ALA A 164 -4.61 16.18 -15.44
C ALA A 164 -3.41 15.26 -15.19
N LEU A 165 -2.75 15.42 -14.04
CA LEU A 165 -1.52 14.71 -13.68
C LEU A 165 -1.74 13.68 -12.56
N ALA A 166 -2.59 13.98 -11.59
CA ALA A 166 -2.86 13.11 -10.44
C ALA A 166 -4.20 13.45 -9.77
N ASP A 167 -4.58 12.63 -8.80
CA ASP A 167 -5.79 12.69 -7.98
C ASP A 167 -7.12 12.48 -8.73
N SER A 168 -7.99 11.68 -8.11
CA SER A 168 -9.35 11.40 -8.59
C SER A 168 -10.29 11.29 -7.39
N TYR A 169 -11.43 11.98 -7.45
CA TYR A 169 -12.47 11.98 -6.42
C TYR A 169 -13.83 11.65 -7.04
N VAL A 170 -14.76 11.14 -6.25
CA VAL A 170 -16.14 10.87 -6.71
C VAL A 170 -17.09 11.80 -5.98
N ALA A 171 -17.58 12.82 -6.68
CA ALA A 171 -18.60 13.72 -6.18
C ALA A 171 -19.98 13.06 -6.20
N LYS A 172 -20.66 13.02 -5.05
CA LYS A 172 -22.00 12.43 -4.94
C LYS A 172 -23.11 13.45 -5.14
N ASP A 173 -22.79 14.73 -4.97
CA ASP A 173 -23.70 15.84 -5.13
C ASP A 173 -22.94 17.12 -5.54
N LYS A 174 -23.68 18.22 -5.67
CA LYS A 174 -23.14 19.53 -6.08
C LYS A 174 -22.15 20.12 -5.08
N VAL A 175 -22.28 19.80 -3.79
CA VAL A 175 -21.37 20.30 -2.75
C VAL A 175 -20.03 19.60 -2.88
N ASP A 176 -20.03 18.27 -3.01
CA ASP A 176 -18.81 17.50 -3.27
C ASP A 176 -18.13 17.99 -4.57
N LEU A 177 -18.91 18.19 -5.63
CA LEU A 177 -18.41 18.65 -6.94
C LEU A 177 -17.63 19.96 -6.80
N PHE A 178 -18.19 20.93 -6.09
CA PHE A 178 -17.57 22.23 -5.84
C PHE A 178 -16.30 22.10 -5.01
N ILE A 179 -16.33 21.32 -3.93
CA ILE A 179 -15.17 21.10 -3.06
C ILE A 179 -14.03 20.46 -3.86
N TYR A 180 -14.32 19.42 -4.64
CA TYR A 180 -13.30 18.71 -5.42
C TYR A 180 -12.78 19.53 -6.59
N PHE A 181 -13.63 20.34 -7.25
CA PHE A 181 -13.17 21.32 -8.24
C PHE A 181 -12.09 22.23 -7.66
N ARG A 182 -12.42 22.95 -6.57
CA ARG A 182 -11.48 23.90 -5.94
C ARG A 182 -10.20 23.22 -5.47
N LYS A 183 -10.34 22.03 -4.86
CA LYS A 183 -9.19 21.25 -4.38
C LYS A 183 -8.24 20.89 -5.52
N ILE A 184 -8.75 20.38 -6.64
CA ILE A 184 -7.90 19.99 -7.77
C ILE A 184 -7.31 21.23 -8.45
N ASP A 185 -8.11 22.27 -8.70
CA ASP A 185 -7.67 23.49 -9.37
C ASP A 185 -6.56 24.22 -8.60
N GLU A 186 -6.70 24.33 -7.28
CA GLU A 186 -5.70 24.94 -6.42
C GLU A 186 -4.40 24.12 -6.37
N LEU A 187 -4.50 22.79 -6.18
CA LEU A 187 -3.33 21.93 -6.02
C LEU A 187 -2.53 21.70 -7.31
N PHE A 188 -3.21 21.57 -8.46
CA PHE A 188 -2.56 21.09 -9.70
C PHE A 188 -2.48 22.13 -10.80
N HIS A 189 -3.32 23.15 -10.76
CA HIS A 189 -3.41 24.15 -11.81
C HIS A 189 -3.09 25.56 -11.32
N GLY A 190 -2.90 25.75 -10.01
CA GLY A 190 -2.61 27.04 -9.40
C GLY A 190 -3.73 28.06 -9.66
N GLY A 191 -4.99 27.59 -9.69
CA GLY A 191 -6.15 28.44 -9.98
C GLY A 191 -6.32 28.80 -11.45
N ARG A 192 -5.81 27.98 -12.38
CA ARG A 192 -5.86 28.25 -13.84
C ARG A 192 -6.90 27.40 -14.58
N GLY A 193 -7.69 26.60 -13.88
CA GLY A 193 -8.73 25.74 -14.44
C GLY A 193 -8.20 24.46 -15.12
N ASN A 194 -9.09 23.76 -15.83
CA ASN A 194 -8.90 22.48 -16.53
C ASN A 194 -9.04 21.23 -15.65
N VAL A 195 -10.03 21.24 -14.76
CA VAL A 195 -10.44 20.04 -14.02
C VAL A 195 -11.34 19.18 -14.91
N ILE A 196 -11.09 17.88 -14.91
CA ILE A 196 -11.79 16.92 -15.77
C ILE A 196 -12.93 16.28 -14.97
N PHE A 197 -14.15 16.41 -15.47
CA PHE A 197 -15.34 15.79 -14.90
C PHE A 197 -15.81 14.69 -15.83
N GLN A 198 -15.92 13.47 -15.30
CA GLN A 198 -16.22 12.29 -16.08
C GLN A 198 -17.37 11.52 -15.44
N GLU A 199 -18.25 10.97 -16.26
CA GLU A 199 -19.34 10.08 -15.85
C GLU A 199 -18.81 8.92 -14.99
N TYR A 200 -19.47 8.67 -13.86
CA TYR A 200 -19.14 7.53 -13.02
C TYR A 200 -19.73 6.25 -13.60
N ILE A 201 -18.84 5.37 -14.09
CA ILE A 201 -19.21 4.03 -14.51
C ILE A 201 -19.04 3.06 -13.35
N LYS A 202 -20.14 2.40 -12.95
CA LYS A 202 -20.10 1.33 -11.96
C LYS A 202 -19.75 0.02 -12.65
N GLY A 203 -18.68 -0.64 -12.20
CA GLY A 203 -18.28 -1.91 -12.81
C GLY A 203 -16.98 -2.49 -12.27
N ASP A 204 -16.54 -3.55 -12.93
CA ASP A 204 -15.28 -4.23 -12.67
C ASP A 204 -14.14 -3.57 -13.45
N PHE A 205 -12.95 -3.46 -12.86
CA PHE A 205 -11.79 -2.86 -13.51
C PHE A 205 -10.97 -3.87 -14.32
N TYR A 206 -10.57 -3.46 -15.52
CA TYR A 206 -9.72 -4.24 -16.43
C TYR A 206 -8.62 -3.35 -16.99
N CYS A 207 -7.52 -3.95 -17.40
CA CYS A 207 -6.50 -3.24 -18.14
C CYS A 207 -5.88 -4.13 -19.20
N THR A 208 -5.35 -3.48 -20.23
CA THR A 208 -4.61 -4.12 -21.32
C THR A 208 -3.30 -3.40 -21.51
N ALA A 209 -2.22 -4.15 -21.66
CA ALA A 209 -0.90 -3.66 -22.02
C ALA A 209 -0.52 -4.17 -23.41
N GLY A 210 0.16 -3.34 -24.20
CA GLY A 210 0.62 -3.75 -25.52
C GLY A 210 1.83 -2.97 -26.00
N VAL A 211 2.39 -3.42 -27.12
CA VAL A 211 3.47 -2.74 -27.84
C VAL A 211 3.17 -2.76 -29.33
N SER A 212 3.19 -1.59 -29.96
CA SER A 212 3.13 -1.45 -31.42
C SER A 212 4.48 -1.07 -32.02
N ASP A 213 4.75 -1.52 -33.24
CA ASP A 213 5.91 -1.09 -34.02
C ASP A 213 5.70 0.27 -34.71
N ARG A 214 6.72 0.77 -35.41
CA ARG A 214 6.64 2.03 -36.16
C ARG A 214 5.69 1.99 -37.37
N ASN A 215 5.19 0.80 -37.73
CA ASN A 215 4.18 0.61 -38.77
C ASN A 215 2.77 0.42 -38.16
N HIS A 216 2.59 0.79 -36.89
CA HIS A 216 1.32 0.74 -36.16
C HIS A 216 0.75 -0.68 -36.05
N ARG A 217 1.61 -1.70 -36.04
CA ARG A 217 1.18 -3.09 -35.87
C ARG A 217 1.28 -3.48 -34.40
N LEU A 218 0.18 -3.92 -33.80
CA LEU A 218 0.18 -4.55 -32.48
C LEU A 218 0.97 -5.88 -32.53
N LEU A 219 2.05 -5.97 -31.75
CA LEU A 219 2.94 -7.14 -31.72
C LEU A 219 2.79 -8.00 -30.47
N ARG A 220 2.49 -7.38 -29.34
CA ARG A 220 2.23 -8.03 -28.05
C ARG A 220 1.01 -7.42 -27.42
N HIS A 221 0.25 -8.25 -26.71
CA HIS A 221 -1.00 -7.84 -26.08
C HIS A 221 -1.28 -8.73 -24.88
N PHE A 222 -1.48 -8.11 -23.73
CA PHE A 222 -1.76 -8.75 -22.46
C PHE A 222 -2.96 -8.08 -21.80
N SER A 223 -3.92 -8.86 -21.30
CA SER A 223 -5.08 -8.31 -20.57
C SER A 223 -5.22 -8.96 -19.20
N MET A 224 -5.68 -8.18 -18.23
CA MET A 224 -6.00 -8.70 -16.90
C MET A 224 -7.23 -8.02 -16.30
N LYS A 225 -7.91 -8.75 -15.41
CA LYS A 225 -8.91 -8.18 -14.49
C LYS A 225 -8.20 -7.72 -13.23
N LYS A 226 -8.43 -6.48 -12.79
CA LYS A 226 -7.92 -5.98 -11.50
C LYS A 226 -8.77 -6.59 -10.39
N LEU A 227 -8.13 -7.31 -9.46
CA LEU A 227 -8.79 -7.92 -8.30
C LEU A 227 -8.73 -7.03 -7.06
N GLY A 228 -7.71 -6.16 -6.99
CA GLY A 228 -7.52 -5.21 -5.91
C GLY A 228 -6.77 -3.99 -6.40
N ILE A 229 -7.25 -2.83 -5.97
CA ILE A 229 -6.64 -1.51 -6.18
C ILE A 229 -6.36 -0.89 -4.82
N ASP A 230 -5.28 -0.12 -4.71
CA ASP A 230 -5.04 0.67 -3.50
C ASP A 230 -5.91 1.93 -3.45
N PHE A 231 -5.80 2.69 -2.36
CA PHE A 231 -6.56 3.92 -2.14
C PHE A 231 -6.24 5.05 -3.14
N LYS A 232 -5.18 4.91 -3.95
CA LYS A 232 -4.80 5.82 -5.04
C LYS A 232 -5.17 5.29 -6.42
N GLY A 233 -5.82 4.12 -6.50
CA GLY A 233 -6.24 3.49 -7.75
C GLY A 233 -5.17 2.64 -8.43
N SER A 234 -3.99 2.46 -7.83
CA SER A 234 -2.94 1.61 -8.41
C SER A 234 -3.29 0.14 -8.25
N THR A 235 -3.05 -0.66 -9.29
CA THR A 235 -3.35 -2.10 -9.26
C THR A 235 -2.44 -2.83 -8.29
N TRP A 236 -3.02 -3.48 -7.28
CA TRP A 236 -2.30 -4.26 -6.27
C TRP A 236 -2.29 -5.77 -6.58
N CYS A 237 -3.41 -6.29 -7.08
CA CYS A 237 -3.51 -7.66 -7.56
C CYS A 237 -4.43 -7.76 -8.78
N GLY A 238 -4.19 -8.79 -9.61
CA GLY A 238 -4.94 -9.00 -10.84
C GLY A 238 -4.80 -10.42 -11.34
N GLN A 239 -5.68 -10.84 -12.23
CA GLN A 239 -5.66 -12.16 -12.86
C GLN A 239 -5.64 -12.05 -14.38
N THR A 240 -4.92 -12.95 -15.03
CA THR A 240 -4.91 -13.06 -16.49
C THR A 240 -6.31 -13.27 -17.03
N ILE A 241 -6.62 -12.60 -18.13
CA ILE A 241 -7.85 -12.86 -18.88
C ILE A 241 -7.56 -12.80 -20.38
N GLN A 242 -8.32 -13.54 -21.17
CA GLN A 242 -8.36 -13.35 -22.61
C GLN A 242 -9.71 -12.76 -23.00
N ASN A 243 -9.70 -11.60 -23.67
CA ASN A 243 -10.93 -10.95 -24.10
C ASN A 243 -10.79 -10.36 -25.50
N LYS A 244 -11.61 -10.87 -26.42
CA LYS A 244 -11.60 -10.44 -27.82
C LYS A 244 -11.97 -8.96 -27.99
N LYS A 245 -12.96 -8.46 -27.22
CA LYS A 245 -13.41 -7.06 -27.32
C LYS A 245 -12.30 -6.09 -26.89
N LEU A 246 -11.60 -6.39 -25.79
CA LEU A 246 -10.45 -5.57 -25.36
C LEU A 246 -9.37 -5.50 -26.45
N LYS A 247 -9.04 -6.64 -27.06
CA LYS A 247 -8.08 -6.68 -28.17
C LYS A 247 -8.54 -5.86 -29.38
N GLU A 248 -9.80 -6.00 -29.79
CA GLU A 248 -10.38 -5.23 -30.90
C GLU A 248 -10.37 -3.71 -30.61
N MET A 249 -10.67 -3.30 -29.37
CA MET A 249 -10.55 -1.90 -28.93
C MET A 249 -9.10 -1.42 -28.96
N THR A 250 -8.13 -2.25 -28.54
CA THR A 250 -6.71 -1.92 -28.62
C THR A 250 -6.24 -1.74 -30.06
N GLU A 251 -6.68 -2.58 -31.00
CA GLU A 251 -6.35 -2.43 -32.42
C GLU A 251 -6.94 -1.13 -32.99
N ARG A 252 -8.21 -0.81 -32.67
CA ARG A 252 -8.84 0.47 -33.06
C ARG A 252 -8.10 1.69 -32.51
N PHE A 253 -7.66 1.63 -31.26
CA PHE A 253 -6.87 2.69 -30.64
C PHE A 253 -5.56 2.95 -31.41
N ILE A 254 -4.85 1.88 -31.76
CA ILE A 254 -3.59 1.99 -32.51
C ILE A 254 -3.83 2.58 -33.89
N ASP A 255 -4.87 2.10 -34.60
CA ASP A 255 -5.24 2.59 -35.93
C ASP A 255 -5.67 4.06 -35.90
N ALA A 256 -6.43 4.47 -34.88
CA ALA A 256 -6.93 5.84 -34.73
C ALA A 256 -5.82 6.85 -34.45
N THR A 257 -4.80 6.45 -33.69
CA THR A 257 -3.78 7.37 -33.16
C THR A 257 -2.42 7.25 -33.83
N GLY A 258 -2.24 6.26 -34.70
CA GLY A 258 -0.93 5.91 -35.24
C GLY A 258 0.05 5.56 -34.11
N TRP A 259 -0.39 4.78 -33.11
CA TRP A 259 0.40 4.54 -31.91
C TRP A 259 1.70 3.80 -32.21
N VAL A 260 2.77 4.18 -31.50
CA VAL A 260 4.09 3.52 -31.55
C VAL A 260 4.60 3.30 -30.12
N GLY A 261 5.16 2.12 -29.86
CA GLY A 261 5.76 1.80 -28.56
C GLY A 261 4.79 1.22 -27.54
N PRO A 262 5.21 1.13 -26.27
CA PRO A 262 4.41 0.53 -25.22
C PRO A 262 3.24 1.41 -24.80
N PHE A 263 2.19 0.76 -24.30
CA PHE A 263 1.06 1.45 -23.69
C PHE A 263 0.36 0.55 -22.66
N GLU A 264 -0.46 1.19 -21.84
CA GLU A 264 -1.51 0.58 -21.05
C GLU A 264 -2.84 1.31 -21.33
N MET A 265 -3.92 0.55 -21.47
CA MET A 265 -5.29 1.04 -21.55
C MET A 265 -6.07 0.51 -20.34
N GLU A 266 -6.78 1.40 -19.65
CA GLU A 266 -7.61 1.05 -18.49
C GLU A 266 -9.11 1.15 -18.78
N PHE A 267 -9.85 0.14 -18.33
CA PHE A 267 -11.26 -0.01 -18.63
C PHE A 267 -12.09 -0.30 -17.38
N ILE A 268 -13.34 0.14 -17.39
CA ILE A 268 -14.39 -0.34 -16.51
C ILE A 268 -15.36 -1.17 -17.35
N LYS A 269 -15.71 -2.38 -16.89
CA LYS A 269 -16.75 -3.20 -17.48
C LYS A 269 -18.03 -3.06 -16.65
N ASP A 270 -19.07 -2.50 -17.25
CA ASP A 270 -20.37 -2.34 -16.59
C ASP A 270 -21.18 -3.65 -16.55
N SER A 271 -22.40 -3.56 -16.00
CA SER A 271 -23.33 -4.69 -15.90
C SER A 271 -23.82 -5.22 -17.25
N ASP A 272 -23.84 -4.38 -18.28
CA ASP A 272 -24.26 -4.76 -19.64
C ASP A 272 -23.10 -5.38 -20.43
N GLY A 273 -21.91 -5.40 -19.84
CA GLY A 273 -20.70 -5.99 -20.41
C GLY A 273 -20.03 -5.09 -21.45
N ILE A 274 -20.30 -3.78 -21.41
CA ILE A 274 -19.61 -2.76 -22.18
C ILE A 274 -18.31 -2.39 -21.47
N PHE A 275 -17.23 -2.30 -22.22
CA PHE A 275 -15.95 -1.80 -21.73
C PHE A 275 -15.83 -0.31 -22.03
N TRP A 276 -15.63 0.47 -20.97
CA TRP A 276 -15.48 1.92 -20.99
C TRP A 276 -14.01 2.27 -20.76
N LEU A 277 -13.35 2.80 -21.79
CA LEU A 277 -11.97 3.27 -21.73
C LEU A 277 -11.91 4.60 -20.99
N PHE A 278 -11.20 4.65 -19.87
CA PHE A 278 -11.14 5.87 -19.05
C PHE A 278 -9.73 6.45 -18.89
N GLU A 279 -8.68 5.70 -19.26
CA GLU A 279 -7.29 6.17 -19.19
C GLU A 279 -6.38 5.40 -20.17
N ILE A 280 -5.41 6.10 -20.77
CA ILE A 280 -4.33 5.52 -21.57
C ILE A 280 -3.01 6.03 -21.01
N ASN A 281 -2.12 5.11 -20.65
CA ASN A 281 -0.80 5.41 -20.15
C ASN A 281 0.25 5.10 -21.21
N PRO A 282 1.15 6.04 -21.56
CA PRO A 282 2.02 5.91 -22.74
C PRO A 282 3.31 5.11 -22.48
N ARG A 283 3.25 4.12 -21.59
CA ARG A 283 4.40 3.35 -21.08
C ARG A 283 4.00 1.97 -20.63
N CYS A 284 4.99 1.13 -20.32
CA CYS A 284 4.74 -0.16 -19.69
C CYS A 284 4.06 0.06 -18.32
N PRO A 285 3.02 -0.72 -17.96
CA PRO A 285 2.37 -0.62 -16.66
C PRO A 285 3.24 -1.15 -15.51
N ALA A 286 2.91 -0.76 -14.28
CA ALA A 286 3.64 -1.21 -13.08
C ALA A 286 3.61 -2.74 -12.86
N TYR A 287 2.63 -3.45 -13.42
CA TYR A 287 2.53 -4.91 -13.39
C TYR A 287 3.20 -5.59 -14.60
N ILE A 288 3.98 -4.89 -15.43
CA ILE A 288 4.50 -5.43 -16.70
C ILE A 288 5.24 -6.76 -16.57
N TYR A 289 5.88 -7.03 -15.42
CA TYR A 289 6.50 -8.32 -15.18
C TYR A 289 5.50 -9.48 -15.16
N PHE A 290 4.27 -9.24 -14.73
CA PHE A 290 3.20 -10.25 -14.79
C PHE A 290 2.90 -10.67 -16.23
N ALA A 291 2.89 -9.73 -17.17
CA ALA A 291 2.78 -10.04 -18.58
C ALA A 291 3.97 -10.89 -19.05
N ALA A 292 5.20 -10.53 -18.65
CA ALA A 292 6.39 -11.31 -19.00
C ALA A 292 6.36 -12.74 -18.43
N ALA A 293 6.02 -12.89 -17.15
CA ALA A 293 5.96 -14.16 -16.43
C ALA A 293 4.90 -15.12 -16.99
N THR A 294 3.87 -14.60 -17.67
CA THR A 294 2.81 -15.38 -18.30
C THR A 294 3.09 -15.70 -19.78
N GLY A 295 4.23 -15.23 -20.32
CA GLY A 295 4.66 -15.48 -21.70
C GLY A 295 4.63 -14.24 -22.62
N GLN A 296 4.02 -13.13 -22.20
CA GLN A 296 3.97 -11.87 -22.96
C GLN A 296 5.08 -10.91 -22.49
N ASN A 297 6.33 -11.16 -22.89
CA ASN A 297 7.45 -10.27 -22.58
C ASN A 297 7.48 -9.03 -23.50
N LEU A 298 6.70 -8.00 -23.13
CA LEU A 298 6.63 -6.72 -23.82
C LEU A 298 8.00 -5.98 -23.85
N PRO A 299 8.76 -5.89 -22.74
CA PRO A 299 10.10 -5.29 -22.73
C PRO A 299 11.08 -5.90 -23.73
N ASP A 300 11.17 -7.24 -23.81
CA ASP A 300 11.98 -7.94 -24.83
C ASP A 300 11.51 -7.58 -26.25
N SER A 301 10.20 -7.49 -26.45
CA SER A 301 9.65 -7.14 -27.76
C SER A 301 10.02 -5.72 -28.20
N ILE A 302 10.08 -4.76 -27.27
CA ILE A 302 10.58 -3.40 -27.54
C ILE A 302 12.02 -3.45 -28.07
N VAL A 303 12.90 -4.20 -27.39
CA VAL A 303 14.31 -4.35 -27.80
C VAL A 303 14.41 -5.00 -29.18
N ARG A 304 13.62 -6.05 -29.44
CA ARG A 304 13.61 -6.73 -30.74
C ARG A 304 13.12 -5.83 -31.87
N ILE A 305 12.07 -5.04 -31.67
CA ILE A 305 11.57 -4.09 -32.67
C ILE A 305 12.69 -3.12 -33.05
N ILE A 306 13.35 -2.54 -32.05
CA ILE A 306 14.46 -1.61 -32.27
C ILE A 306 15.62 -2.28 -33.01
N ASN A 307 16.00 -3.52 -32.67
CA ASN A 307 17.14 -4.20 -33.28
C ASN A 307 16.86 -4.65 -34.72
N VAL A 308 15.70 -5.25 -34.97
CA VAL A 308 15.27 -5.71 -36.30
C VAL A 308 15.26 -4.57 -37.31
N GLU A 309 14.76 -3.40 -36.91
CA GLU A 309 14.70 -2.22 -37.78
C GLU A 309 16.09 -1.72 -38.17
N ASN A 310 17.11 -1.97 -37.35
CA ASN A 310 18.50 -1.61 -37.66
C ASN A 310 19.20 -2.63 -38.57
N GLU A 311 18.80 -3.91 -38.54
CA GLU A 311 19.41 -5.01 -39.30
C GLU A 311 18.67 -5.34 -40.62
N GLY A 312 17.51 -4.72 -40.84
CA GLY A 312 16.94 -4.54 -42.18
C GLY A 312 16.16 -5.68 -42.82
N ASN A 313 15.81 -6.81 -42.15
CA ASN A 313 14.92 -7.79 -42.80
C ASN A 313 14.15 -8.86 -41.97
N ASP A 314 13.99 -8.76 -40.64
CA ASP A 314 13.25 -9.79 -39.87
C ASP A 314 12.08 -9.23 -39.04
N LYS A 315 10.89 -9.06 -39.64
CA LYS A 315 9.71 -8.53 -38.92
C LYS A 315 9.42 -9.35 -37.65
N VAL A 316 9.44 -8.70 -36.48
CA VAL A 316 9.04 -9.31 -35.21
C VAL A 316 7.65 -9.95 -35.37
N LYS A 317 7.54 -11.25 -35.09
CA LYS A 317 6.28 -11.99 -35.22
C LYS A 317 5.28 -11.54 -34.15
N LYS A 318 4.01 -11.42 -34.54
CA LYS A 318 2.90 -11.24 -33.59
C LYS A 318 2.78 -12.49 -32.72
N ASP A 319 2.58 -12.27 -31.43
CA ASP A 319 2.31 -13.33 -30.46
C ASP A 319 1.39 -12.76 -29.38
N PHE A 320 0.26 -13.42 -29.17
CA PHE A 320 -0.76 -13.03 -28.19
C PHE A 320 -1.07 -14.18 -27.21
N SER A 321 -0.24 -15.21 -27.19
CA SER A 321 -0.39 -16.36 -26.30
C SER A 321 0.22 -16.07 -24.92
N TYR A 322 -0.51 -16.41 -23.86
CA TYR A 322 -0.05 -16.37 -22.49
C TYR A 322 -0.89 -17.31 -21.62
N ASP A 323 -0.34 -17.68 -20.47
CA ASP A 323 -1.05 -18.46 -19.47
C ASP A 323 -2.25 -17.67 -18.91
N LEU A 324 -3.41 -18.31 -18.86
CA LEU A 324 -4.67 -17.73 -18.38
C LEU A 324 -4.99 -18.08 -16.93
N ASN A 325 -4.21 -18.96 -16.31
CA ASN A 325 -4.44 -19.47 -14.95
C ASN A 325 -3.51 -18.82 -13.92
N MET A 326 -3.14 -17.56 -14.13
CA MET A 326 -2.18 -16.87 -13.28
C MET A 326 -2.81 -15.67 -12.56
N VAL A 327 -2.38 -15.48 -11.32
CA VAL A 327 -2.71 -14.32 -10.50
C VAL A 327 -1.42 -13.61 -10.14
N PHE A 328 -1.45 -12.29 -10.15
CA PHE A 328 -0.40 -11.42 -9.66
C PHE A 328 -0.86 -10.76 -8.37
N THR A 329 0.03 -10.74 -7.38
CA THR A 329 -0.09 -9.97 -6.15
C THR A 329 1.19 -9.18 -5.94
N ARG A 330 1.08 -7.91 -5.56
CA ARG A 330 2.23 -7.08 -5.21
C ARG A 330 2.57 -7.22 -3.73
N LEU A 331 3.87 -7.26 -3.44
CA LEU A 331 4.44 -7.06 -2.11
C LEU A 331 5.40 -5.87 -2.16
N THR A 332 5.56 -5.19 -1.03
CA THR A 332 6.59 -4.17 -0.82
C THR A 332 7.69 -4.79 0.02
N ASP A 333 8.93 -4.55 -0.36
CA ASP A 333 10.11 -5.06 0.34
C ASP A 333 10.99 -3.89 0.77
N GLU A 334 11.67 -4.04 1.91
CA GLU A 334 12.58 -3.03 2.46
C GLU A 334 14.02 -3.33 2.06
N VAL A 335 14.74 -2.30 1.64
CA VAL A 335 16.11 -2.42 1.16
C VAL A 335 17.02 -1.58 2.05
N VAL A 336 17.97 -2.24 2.72
CA VAL A 336 18.98 -1.60 3.58
C VAL A 336 20.35 -1.77 2.96
N TYR A 337 21.11 -0.68 2.87
CA TYR A 337 22.49 -0.70 2.37
C TYR A 337 23.39 0.26 3.16
N PRO A 338 24.68 -0.09 3.34
CA PRO A 338 25.64 0.76 4.03
C PRO A 338 25.72 2.17 3.44
N LYS A 339 25.74 3.21 4.31
CA LYS A 339 25.93 4.61 3.89
C LYS A 339 27.21 4.83 3.06
N LYS A 340 28.26 4.03 3.27
CA LYS A 340 29.50 4.10 2.46
C LYS A 340 29.23 3.80 0.98
N ASP A 341 28.22 3.00 0.66
CA ASP A 341 27.87 2.66 -0.72
C ASP A 341 27.14 3.83 -1.40
N LEU A 342 26.46 4.72 -0.65
CA LEU A 342 25.99 6.01 -1.17
C LEU A 342 27.14 6.92 -1.60
N ASN A 343 28.24 6.95 -0.83
CA ASN A 343 29.40 7.78 -1.17
C ASN A 343 30.22 7.23 -2.35
N SER A 344 30.04 5.95 -2.69
CA SER A 344 30.61 5.35 -3.91
C SER A 344 29.83 5.73 -5.19
N LEU A 345 28.65 6.34 -5.03
CA LEU A 345 27.88 7.00 -6.09
C LEU A 345 28.45 8.38 -6.41
N ASP A 346 29.75 8.48 -6.66
CA ASP A 346 30.23 9.60 -7.48
C ASP A 346 29.53 9.52 -8.82
N LYS A 347 29.34 10.66 -9.50
CA LYS A 347 28.50 10.94 -10.69
C LYS A 347 28.46 9.85 -11.80
N TYR A 348 29.33 8.84 -11.77
CA TYR A 348 29.38 7.69 -12.69
C TYR A 348 29.80 6.33 -12.02
N GLY A 349 29.43 6.09 -10.75
CA GLY A 349 29.86 4.96 -9.92
C GLY A 349 29.11 3.63 -10.12
N LYS A 350 29.82 2.51 -9.94
CA LYS A 350 29.36 1.11 -10.05
C LYS A 350 29.12 0.56 -8.65
N VAL A 351 27.93 0.02 -8.37
CA VAL A 351 27.73 -0.82 -7.18
C VAL A 351 27.88 -2.28 -7.59
N ARG A 352 28.78 -3.01 -6.92
CA ARG A 352 28.88 -4.47 -7.05
C ARG A 352 27.60 -5.07 -6.47
N ASN A 353 27.06 -6.07 -7.16
CA ASN A 353 26.06 -7.00 -6.62
C ASN A 353 26.37 -7.26 -5.15
N LEU A 354 25.59 -6.65 -4.26
CA LEU A 354 25.37 -7.23 -2.96
C LEU A 354 24.52 -8.47 -3.27
N GLN A 355 25.19 -9.62 -3.39
CA GLN A 355 24.52 -10.84 -3.00
C GLN A 355 23.91 -10.54 -1.64
N THR A 356 22.59 -10.72 -1.56
CA THR A 356 21.80 -10.66 -0.33
C THR A 356 22.69 -10.99 0.84
N ALA A 357 22.94 -9.98 1.69
CA ALA A 357 23.73 -10.16 2.89
C ALA A 357 23.24 -11.42 3.58
N ASP A 358 24.20 -12.25 3.97
CA ASP A 358 23.97 -13.54 4.62
C ASP A 358 22.75 -13.46 5.54
N LYS A 359 21.80 -14.36 5.30
CA LYS A 359 20.71 -14.60 6.24
C LYS A 359 21.34 -14.94 7.58
N HIS A 360 21.47 -13.95 8.45
CA HIS A 360 21.30 -14.18 9.86
C HIS A 360 19.82 -14.49 10.07
N CYS A 361 19.43 -15.72 9.70
CA CYS A 361 18.39 -16.42 10.43
C CYS A 361 18.94 -16.58 11.84
N VAL A 362 18.68 -15.58 12.67
CA VAL A 362 18.66 -15.80 14.11
C VAL A 362 17.39 -16.62 14.35
N GLU A 363 17.56 -17.89 14.66
CA GLU A 363 16.45 -18.72 15.15
C GLU A 363 15.80 -18.00 16.33
N SER A 364 14.58 -17.52 16.12
CA SER A 364 13.73 -17.02 17.20
C SER A 364 12.68 -18.08 17.53
N LYS A 365 12.31 -18.20 18.82
CA LYS A 365 11.13 -18.95 19.25
C LYS A 365 9.98 -18.65 18.28
N ASN A 366 9.37 -19.68 17.69
CA ASN A 366 8.20 -19.48 16.85
C ASN A 366 7.04 -19.03 17.75
N CYS A 367 6.42 -17.89 17.45
CA CYS A 367 5.17 -17.47 18.12
C CYS A 367 4.03 -18.50 18.00
N THR A 368 4.19 -19.51 17.13
CA THR A 368 3.27 -20.65 16.98
C THR A 368 3.28 -21.61 18.17
N ASP A 369 4.32 -21.57 19.02
CA ASP A 369 4.46 -22.47 20.16
C ASP A 369 3.74 -21.95 21.43
N ILE A 370 3.32 -20.68 21.41
CA ILE A 370 2.64 -20.01 22.53
C ILE A 370 1.18 -20.43 22.54
N LYS A 371 0.79 -21.22 23.55
CA LYS A 371 -0.56 -21.78 23.66
C LYS A 371 -1.49 -20.92 24.49
N THR A 372 -0.97 -20.07 25.37
CA THR A 372 -1.76 -19.14 26.21
C THR A 372 -1.04 -17.80 26.36
N PHE A 373 -1.78 -16.71 26.56
CA PHE A 373 -1.19 -15.40 26.87
C PHE A 373 -0.38 -15.44 28.16
N TYR A 374 -0.76 -16.29 29.12
CA TYR A 374 0.00 -16.49 30.36
C TYR A 374 1.46 -16.89 30.12
N GLU A 375 1.75 -17.64 29.05
CA GLU A 375 3.12 -18.04 28.70
C GLU A 375 4.01 -16.85 28.30
N LEU A 376 3.43 -15.72 27.90
CA LEU A 376 4.17 -14.47 27.63
C LEU A 376 4.88 -13.97 28.88
N LEU A 377 4.30 -14.18 30.06
CA LEU A 377 4.86 -13.71 31.33
C LEU A 377 6.11 -14.48 31.75
N ASN A 378 6.47 -15.57 31.06
CA ASN A 378 7.64 -16.38 31.38
C ASN A 378 8.96 -15.73 30.99
N ASP A 379 8.92 -14.80 30.02
CA ASP A 379 10.12 -14.09 29.57
C ASP A 379 10.42 -12.85 30.45
N GLY A 380 9.53 -12.49 31.39
CA GLY A 380 9.75 -11.43 32.39
C GLY A 380 10.38 -11.94 33.69
N ASP A 381 11.30 -11.17 34.24
CA ASP A 381 11.86 -11.40 35.57
C ASP A 381 10.79 -11.17 36.65
N ASP A 382 10.56 -12.18 37.50
CA ASP A 382 9.55 -12.21 38.54
C ASP A 382 9.58 -11.00 39.48
N ASP A 383 10.78 -10.49 39.79
CA ASP A 383 10.95 -9.36 40.72
C ASP A 383 10.85 -8.00 40.01
N LYS A 384 10.82 -7.99 38.67
CA LYS A 384 10.65 -6.76 37.88
C LYS A 384 9.19 -6.33 37.88
N VAL A 385 8.96 -5.00 37.86
CA VAL A 385 7.63 -4.42 37.65
C VAL A 385 7.09 -4.77 36.26
N ALA A 386 5.93 -5.42 36.21
CA ALA A 386 5.19 -5.74 34.99
C ALA A 386 4.19 -4.65 34.62
N VAL A 387 3.47 -4.11 35.62
CA VAL A 387 2.41 -3.11 35.42
C VAL A 387 2.58 -1.93 36.38
N LEU A 388 2.52 -0.71 35.85
CA LEU A 388 2.44 0.53 36.60
C LEU A 388 1.04 1.13 36.42
N HIS A 389 0.36 1.47 37.52
CA HIS A 389 -0.94 2.15 37.48
C HIS A 389 -1.06 3.13 38.65
N LYS A 390 -1.20 4.42 38.34
CA LYS A 390 -1.19 5.52 39.33
C LYS A 390 0.10 5.54 40.15
N SER A 391 0.05 5.17 41.44
CA SER A 391 1.23 5.07 42.31
C SER A 391 1.57 3.62 42.66
N GLU A 392 0.85 2.67 42.06
CA GLU A 392 0.99 1.24 42.33
C GLU A 392 1.87 0.60 41.25
N ALA A 393 2.72 -0.32 41.69
CA ALA A 393 3.57 -1.14 40.85
C ALA A 393 3.26 -2.61 41.16
N ILE A 394 3.03 -3.41 40.12
CA ILE A 394 2.78 -4.83 40.21
C ILE A 394 3.93 -5.54 39.51
N SER A 395 4.67 -6.36 40.25
CA SER A 395 5.72 -7.21 39.70
C SER A 395 5.18 -8.33 38.80
N TYR A 396 6.04 -8.94 37.99
CA TYR A 396 5.67 -10.11 37.20
C TYR A 396 5.16 -11.27 38.08
N ARG A 397 5.78 -11.49 39.25
CA ARG A 397 5.31 -12.50 40.21
C ARG A 397 3.91 -12.18 40.71
N GLU A 398 3.68 -10.96 41.17
CA GLU A 398 2.36 -10.55 41.67
C GLU A 398 1.29 -10.57 40.57
N LEU A 399 1.65 -10.23 39.33
CA LEU A 399 0.73 -10.30 38.19
C LEU A 399 0.33 -11.76 37.90
N LYS A 400 1.30 -12.68 37.87
CA LYS A 400 1.05 -14.12 37.71
C LYS A 400 0.13 -14.64 38.82
N ASP A 401 0.41 -14.29 40.08
CA ASP A 401 -0.38 -14.70 41.24
C ASP A 401 -1.84 -14.19 41.12
N LYS A 402 -2.02 -12.92 40.79
CA LYS A 402 -3.35 -12.31 40.57
C LYS A 402 -4.11 -12.95 39.41
N ILE A 403 -3.43 -13.27 38.30
CA ILE A 403 -4.05 -13.97 37.17
C ILE A 403 -4.51 -15.38 37.58
N ASN A 404 -3.71 -16.11 38.34
CA ASN A 404 -4.08 -17.44 38.82
C ASN A 404 -5.25 -17.39 39.81
N GLU A 405 -5.24 -16.44 40.74
CA GLU A 405 -6.35 -16.19 41.65
C GLU A 405 -7.63 -15.89 40.86
N ARG A 406 -7.56 -14.95 39.92
CA ARG A 406 -8.70 -14.57 39.08
C ARG A 406 -9.20 -15.71 38.20
N CYS A 407 -8.29 -16.50 37.62
CA CYS A 407 -8.63 -17.69 36.85
C CYS A 407 -9.40 -18.70 37.71
N ASN A 408 -9.00 -18.90 38.97
CA ASN A 408 -9.71 -19.77 39.91
C ASN A 408 -11.08 -19.21 40.32
N GLU A 409 -11.23 -17.89 40.48
CA GLU A 409 -12.54 -17.26 40.75
C GLU A 409 -13.51 -17.45 39.59
N LEU A 410 -13.03 -17.27 38.35
CA LEU A 410 -13.82 -17.41 37.14
C LEU A 410 -14.10 -18.89 36.79
N LYS A 411 -13.37 -19.82 37.41
CA LYS A 411 -13.49 -21.26 37.21
C LYS A 411 -14.85 -21.75 37.71
N GLY A 412 -15.71 -22.15 36.77
CA GLY A 412 -17.08 -22.60 37.03
C GLY A 412 -18.14 -21.60 36.59
N MET A 413 -17.78 -20.32 36.41
CA MET A 413 -18.64 -19.30 35.81
C MET A 413 -18.41 -19.16 34.30
N ILE A 414 -17.17 -19.40 33.85
CA ILE A 414 -16.76 -19.36 32.44
C ILE A 414 -16.36 -20.77 31.99
N LYS A 415 -16.82 -21.16 30.81
CA LYS A 415 -16.48 -22.42 30.14
C LYS A 415 -15.59 -22.15 28.93
N LYS A 416 -14.86 -23.17 28.49
CA LYS A 416 -14.12 -23.13 27.23
C LYS A 416 -15.07 -22.71 26.09
N ASN A 417 -14.59 -21.82 25.22
CA ASN A 417 -15.32 -21.20 24.10
C ASN A 417 -16.48 -20.28 24.48
N ASP A 418 -16.74 -20.01 25.77
CA ASP A 418 -17.68 -18.94 26.14
C ASP A 418 -17.13 -17.62 25.57
N LYS A 419 -17.99 -16.80 24.95
CA LYS A 419 -17.63 -15.43 24.58
C LYS A 419 -17.90 -14.54 25.77
N VAL A 420 -16.86 -13.83 26.19
CA VAL A 420 -16.85 -13.05 27.42
C VAL A 420 -16.66 -11.58 27.06
N ILE A 421 -17.70 -10.78 27.24
CA ILE A 421 -17.56 -9.33 27.17
C ILE A 421 -16.72 -8.87 28.35
N ILE A 422 -15.68 -8.09 28.08
CA ILE A 422 -14.93 -7.36 29.10
C ILE A 422 -15.09 -5.86 28.85
N ARG A 423 -15.63 -5.13 29.83
CA ARG A 423 -15.55 -3.67 29.81
C ARG A 423 -14.09 -3.28 30.02
N SER A 424 -13.44 -2.82 28.95
CA SER A 424 -11.99 -2.66 28.93
C SER A 424 -11.58 -1.31 29.51
N ASP A 425 -11.68 -1.20 30.84
CA ASP A 425 -11.11 -0.07 31.57
C ASP A 425 -9.58 -0.15 31.53
N GLU A 426 -8.90 0.99 31.51
CA GLU A 426 -7.43 1.03 31.44
C GLU A 426 -6.80 0.81 32.83
N THR A 427 -7.03 -0.37 33.39
CA THR A 427 -6.59 -0.78 34.73
C THR A 427 -5.90 -2.14 34.72
N PRO A 428 -5.06 -2.44 35.73
CA PRO A 428 -4.42 -3.75 35.85
C PRO A 428 -5.42 -4.91 35.90
N ASP A 429 -6.58 -4.69 36.52
CA ASP A 429 -7.65 -5.70 36.63
C ASP A 429 -8.12 -6.17 35.25
N THR A 430 -8.19 -5.28 34.25
CA THR A 430 -8.53 -5.66 32.87
C THR A 430 -7.48 -6.57 32.25
N ILE A 431 -6.19 -6.33 32.46
CA ILE A 431 -5.12 -7.24 32.00
C ILE A 431 -5.24 -8.59 32.69
N ILE A 432 -5.51 -8.58 34.00
CA ILE A 432 -5.69 -9.80 34.79
C ILE A 432 -6.87 -10.62 34.24
N ASP A 433 -8.01 -9.99 33.97
CA ASP A 433 -9.19 -10.62 33.38
C ASP A 433 -8.90 -11.18 31.98
N ILE A 434 -8.23 -10.41 31.10
CA ILE A 434 -7.82 -10.86 29.76
C ILE A 434 -7.04 -12.18 29.83
N TYR A 435 -6.04 -12.26 30.70
CA TYR A 435 -5.18 -13.42 30.82
C TYR A 435 -5.88 -14.60 31.48
N ALA A 436 -6.71 -14.34 32.50
CA ALA A 436 -7.51 -15.37 33.16
C ALA A 436 -8.55 -16.00 32.21
N ILE A 437 -9.22 -15.20 31.38
CA ILE A 437 -10.18 -15.68 30.38
C ILE A 437 -9.48 -16.53 29.31
N ASP A 438 -8.31 -16.08 28.82
CA ASP A 438 -7.53 -16.86 27.86
C ASP A 438 -7.07 -18.22 28.43
N LEU A 439 -6.62 -18.24 29.69
CA LEU A 439 -6.26 -19.48 30.40
C LEU A 439 -7.42 -20.48 30.51
N LEU A 440 -8.66 -19.99 30.63
CA LEU A 440 -9.87 -20.82 30.64
C LEU A 440 -10.28 -21.29 29.23
N GLY A 441 -9.59 -20.82 28.19
CA GLY A 441 -9.89 -21.15 26.79
C GLY A 441 -11.18 -20.50 26.29
N ALA A 442 -11.58 -19.38 26.88
CA ALA A 442 -12.73 -18.60 26.47
C ALA A 442 -12.31 -17.48 25.48
N VAL A 443 -13.30 -16.89 24.80
CA VAL A 443 -13.09 -15.89 23.75
C VAL A 443 -13.34 -14.50 24.31
N ILE A 444 -12.33 -13.64 24.22
CA ILE A 444 -12.37 -12.30 24.80
C ILE A 444 -13.06 -11.32 23.85
N VAL A 445 -14.05 -10.58 24.33
CA VAL A 445 -14.76 -9.55 23.56
C VAL A 445 -14.57 -8.19 24.27
N PRO A 446 -13.47 -7.48 24.00
CA PRO A 446 -13.21 -6.21 24.66
C PRO A 446 -14.15 -5.12 24.12
N VAL A 447 -14.83 -4.41 25.03
CA VAL A 447 -15.74 -3.31 24.69
C VAL A 447 -15.34 -2.03 25.40
N SER A 448 -15.59 -0.91 24.72
CA SER A 448 -15.24 0.41 25.24
C SER A 448 -16.02 0.73 26.51
N PRO A 449 -15.37 1.32 27.53
CA PRO A 449 -16.07 1.88 28.68
C PRO A 449 -17.06 3.00 28.30
N LEU A 450 -16.93 3.57 27.10
CA LEU A 450 -17.79 4.60 26.53
C LEU A 450 -18.96 4.03 25.72
N SER A 451 -19.02 2.72 25.49
CA SER A 451 -20.13 2.07 24.79
C SER A 451 -21.43 2.25 25.56
N THR A 452 -22.52 2.55 24.83
CA THR A 452 -23.85 2.69 25.43
C THR A 452 -24.48 1.32 25.68
N GLY A 453 -25.49 1.24 26.55
CA GLY A 453 -26.23 0.00 26.79
C GLY A 453 -26.78 -0.63 25.50
N LYS A 454 -27.25 0.19 24.55
CA LYS A 454 -27.71 -0.28 23.23
C LYS A 454 -26.59 -0.89 22.38
N ASP A 455 -25.38 -0.35 22.46
CA ASP A 455 -24.23 -0.90 21.74
C ASP A 455 -23.88 -2.30 22.27
N ILE A 456 -23.90 -2.45 23.60
CA ILE A 456 -23.62 -3.72 24.29
C ILE A 456 -24.73 -4.74 24.01
N GLU A 457 -26.01 -4.35 24.10
CA GLU A 457 -27.16 -5.19 23.74
C GLU A 457 -27.03 -5.72 22.31
N SER A 458 -26.64 -4.85 21.36
CA SER A 458 -26.42 -5.26 19.98
C SER A 458 -25.29 -6.29 19.83
N ILE A 459 -24.21 -6.16 20.61
CA ILE A 459 -23.10 -7.14 20.61
C ILE A 459 -23.55 -8.47 21.21
N ILE A 460 -24.30 -8.41 22.32
CA ILE A 460 -24.86 -9.59 22.98
C ILE A 460 -25.76 -10.35 22.00
N ASP A 461 -26.64 -9.65 21.29
CA ASP A 461 -27.57 -10.24 20.34
C ASP A 461 -26.89 -10.82 19.10
N ASP A 462 -25.86 -10.15 18.58
CA ASP A 462 -25.14 -10.55 17.36
C ASP A 462 -24.21 -11.75 17.63
N LEU A 463 -23.40 -11.69 18.70
CA LEU A 463 -22.46 -12.77 19.03
C LEU A 463 -23.09 -13.92 19.82
N LYS A 464 -24.28 -13.71 20.40
CA LYS A 464 -24.82 -14.59 21.45
C LYS A 464 -23.80 -14.73 22.58
N VAL A 465 -23.51 -13.63 23.27
CA VAL A 465 -22.51 -13.59 24.35
C VAL A 465 -22.96 -14.45 25.54
N ASN A 466 -22.01 -15.14 26.17
CA ASN A 466 -22.29 -16.05 27.27
C ASN A 466 -22.13 -15.36 28.64
N VAL A 467 -21.09 -14.55 28.79
CA VAL A 467 -20.71 -13.92 30.06
C VAL A 467 -20.31 -12.46 29.82
N MET A 468 -20.62 -11.60 30.76
CA MET A 468 -20.13 -10.22 30.78
C MET A 468 -19.46 -9.92 32.12
N ILE A 469 -18.28 -9.32 32.04
CA ILE A 469 -17.51 -8.83 33.19
C ILE A 469 -17.47 -7.30 33.11
N TYR A 470 -17.87 -6.65 34.19
CA TYR A 470 -17.83 -5.20 34.33
C TYR A 470 -17.54 -4.82 35.78
N GLU A 471 -16.58 -3.92 35.98
CA GLU A 471 -16.09 -3.54 37.31
C GLU A 471 -15.67 -4.79 38.12
N LYS A 472 -16.44 -5.17 39.15
CA LYS A 472 -16.21 -6.39 39.94
C LYS A 472 -17.31 -7.44 39.77
N ASN A 473 -18.28 -7.19 38.90
CA ASN A 473 -19.43 -8.05 38.69
C ASN A 473 -19.19 -8.99 37.51
N ILE A 474 -19.75 -10.19 37.62
CA ILE A 474 -19.76 -11.21 36.58
C ILE A 474 -21.20 -11.64 36.40
N GLU A 475 -21.71 -11.49 35.19
CA GLU A 475 -23.08 -11.85 34.85
C GLU A 475 -23.07 -12.88 33.73
N ARG A 476 -23.78 -13.99 33.93
CA ARG A 476 -23.97 -15.02 32.91
C ARG A 476 -25.28 -14.73 32.17
N ILE A 477 -25.16 -14.42 30.89
CA ILE A 477 -26.26 -13.89 30.06
C ILE A 477 -27.08 -15.05 29.48
N ASP A 478 -26.44 -16.01 28.80
CA ASP A 478 -27.14 -17.14 28.17
C ASP A 478 -26.30 -18.44 28.17
N ASP A 479 -26.90 -19.52 28.68
CA ASP A 479 -26.32 -20.87 28.73
C ASP A 479 -26.40 -21.64 27.40
N LYS A 480 -27.21 -21.20 26.45
CA LYS A 480 -27.47 -21.88 25.16
C LYS A 480 -26.87 -21.17 23.96
N ALA A 481 -26.15 -20.08 24.20
CA ALA A 481 -25.53 -19.24 23.19
C ALA A 481 -24.37 -19.96 22.46
N THR A 482 -24.65 -20.55 21.28
CA THR A 482 -23.67 -21.26 20.44
C THR A 482 -23.58 -20.63 19.05
N ALA A 483 -22.77 -19.59 18.91
CA ALA A 483 -22.31 -19.17 17.58
C ALA A 483 -21.10 -20.04 17.21
N GLU A 484 -21.06 -20.58 15.99
CA GLU A 484 -19.88 -21.31 15.51
C GLU A 484 -18.71 -20.34 15.37
N LEU A 485 -17.62 -20.62 16.07
CA LEU A 485 -16.35 -19.92 15.96
C LEU A 485 -15.28 -20.92 15.47
N PRO A 486 -14.23 -20.44 14.82
CA PRO A 486 -13.02 -21.26 14.61
C PRO A 486 -12.54 -21.87 15.93
N ASP A 487 -12.02 -23.10 15.87
CA ASP A 487 -11.57 -23.84 17.06
C ASP A 487 -10.45 -23.14 17.84
N ASP A 488 -9.72 -22.22 17.20
CA ASP A 488 -8.61 -21.45 17.73
C ASP A 488 -8.92 -19.95 17.95
N ALA A 489 -10.20 -19.58 17.89
CA ALA A 489 -10.63 -18.23 18.23
C ALA A 489 -10.28 -17.90 19.68
N CYS A 490 -9.64 -16.76 19.90
CA CYS A 490 -9.31 -16.27 21.24
C CYS A 490 -9.87 -14.88 21.50
N MET A 491 -10.22 -14.13 20.45
CA MET A 491 -10.66 -12.75 20.59
C MET A 491 -11.61 -12.31 19.49
N ILE A 492 -12.51 -11.39 19.82
CA ILE A 492 -13.41 -10.75 18.86
C ILE A 492 -13.43 -9.24 19.09
N PHE A 493 -13.04 -8.46 18.07
CA PHE A 493 -13.17 -7.01 18.09
C PHE A 493 -14.35 -6.53 17.25
N TYR A 494 -15.00 -5.46 17.70
CA TYR A 494 -15.98 -4.73 16.90
C TYR A 494 -15.35 -3.50 16.26
N THR A 495 -15.62 -3.32 14.96
CA THR A 495 -15.21 -2.13 14.21
C THR A 495 -16.44 -1.40 13.70
N SER A 496 -16.45 -0.07 13.70
CA SER A 496 -17.62 0.74 13.28
C SER A 496 -18.04 0.48 11.82
N GLY A 497 -17.12 0.00 10.97
CA GLY A 497 -17.37 -0.33 9.56
C GLY A 497 -17.71 0.91 8.70
N THR A 498 -17.33 0.90 7.42
CA THR A 498 -17.69 1.99 6.48
C THR A 498 -19.20 2.07 6.18
N THR A 499 -19.95 1.04 6.57
CA THR A 499 -21.39 0.87 6.34
C THR A 499 -22.26 1.35 7.51
N GLY A 500 -21.67 1.85 8.60
CA GLY A 500 -22.38 2.37 9.78
C GLY A 500 -22.95 1.30 10.73
N LYS A 501 -22.91 0.01 10.36
CA LYS A 501 -23.19 -1.12 11.26
C LYS A 501 -21.87 -1.73 11.74
N PRO A 502 -21.63 -1.86 13.06
CA PRO A 502 -20.43 -2.47 13.57
C PRO A 502 -20.23 -3.90 13.04
N LYS A 503 -19.01 -4.24 12.62
CA LYS A 503 -18.64 -5.58 12.13
C LYS A 503 -17.74 -6.28 13.13
N CYS A 504 -18.03 -7.55 13.37
CA CYS A 504 -17.22 -8.48 14.15
C CYS A 504 -15.99 -8.94 13.36
N ILE A 505 -14.82 -8.91 14.00
CA ILE A 505 -13.57 -9.47 13.49
C ILE A 505 -13.09 -10.52 14.50
N ILE A 506 -13.07 -11.77 14.06
CA ILE A 506 -12.60 -12.90 14.86
C ILE A 506 -11.08 -13.01 14.69
N HIS A 507 -10.39 -13.15 15.81
CA HIS A 507 -8.94 -13.30 15.88
C HIS A 507 -8.57 -14.63 16.54
N THR A 508 -7.59 -15.28 15.94
CA THR A 508 -6.87 -16.42 16.52
C THR A 508 -5.65 -15.92 17.27
N LYS A 509 -5.07 -16.76 18.15
CA LYS A 509 -3.85 -16.42 18.90
C LYS A 509 -2.73 -15.97 17.98
N GLN A 510 -2.47 -16.73 16.92
CA GLN A 510 -1.44 -16.39 15.94
C GLN A 510 -1.70 -15.02 15.29
N SER A 511 -2.95 -14.72 14.93
CA SER A 511 -3.30 -13.45 14.27
C SER A 511 -3.06 -12.20 15.14
N ILE A 512 -3.02 -12.35 16.47
CA ILE A 512 -2.73 -11.26 17.42
C ILE A 512 -1.26 -11.26 17.83
N LEU A 513 -0.70 -12.44 18.14
CA LEU A 513 0.66 -12.54 18.67
C LEU A 513 1.72 -12.19 17.62
N THR A 514 1.56 -12.65 16.38
CA THR A 514 2.53 -12.41 15.31
C THR A 514 2.77 -10.91 15.07
N PRO A 515 1.77 -10.06 14.81
CA PRO A 515 2.02 -8.64 14.60
C PRO A 515 2.62 -7.94 15.83
N CYS A 516 2.18 -8.28 17.05
CA CYS A 516 2.74 -7.70 18.27
C CYS A 516 4.22 -8.01 18.46
N TYR A 517 4.63 -9.24 18.12
CA TYR A 517 6.02 -9.66 18.20
C TYR A 517 6.89 -8.96 17.14
N GLU A 518 6.45 -8.95 15.88
CA GLU A 518 7.19 -8.31 14.79
C GLU A 518 7.32 -6.79 15.01
N GLU A 519 6.25 -6.13 15.46
CA GLU A 519 6.26 -4.71 15.80
C GLU A 519 7.19 -4.42 16.99
N GLY A 520 7.09 -5.19 18.08
CA GLY A 520 7.96 -5.01 19.25
C GLY A 520 9.44 -5.19 18.91
N LYS A 521 9.76 -6.16 18.05
CA LYS A 521 11.11 -6.32 17.50
C LYS A 521 11.54 -5.13 16.66
N ALA A 522 10.68 -4.66 15.76
CA ALA A 522 10.98 -3.52 14.89
C ALA A 522 11.22 -2.23 15.70
N TYR A 523 10.52 -2.06 16.82
CA TYR A 523 10.73 -0.95 17.74
C TYR A 523 11.92 -1.14 18.68
N GLY A 524 12.54 -2.32 18.70
CA GLY A 524 13.65 -2.65 19.59
C GLY A 524 13.23 -2.70 21.06
N ILE A 525 11.99 -3.11 21.34
CA ILE A 525 11.49 -3.26 22.70
C ILE A 525 12.36 -4.26 23.47
N SER A 526 12.69 -3.89 24.70
CA SER A 526 13.50 -4.67 25.62
C SER A 526 12.84 -4.78 26.99
N ASP A 527 13.43 -5.63 27.83
CA ASP A 527 13.11 -5.73 29.25
C ASP A 527 13.50 -4.47 30.05
N SER A 528 14.11 -3.45 29.44
CA SER A 528 14.36 -2.17 30.10
C SER A 528 13.25 -1.14 29.86
N ASP A 529 12.32 -1.42 28.94
CA ASP A 529 11.33 -0.46 28.50
C ASP A 529 10.10 -0.37 29.40
N ILE A 530 9.57 0.84 29.48
CA ILE A 530 8.27 1.17 30.08
C ILE A 530 7.38 1.69 28.95
N ILE A 531 6.44 0.85 28.52
CA ILE A 531 5.52 1.13 27.43
C ILE A 531 4.27 1.80 27.99
N GLY A 532 3.87 2.93 27.42
CA GLY A 532 2.63 3.62 27.81
C GLY A 532 2.04 4.38 26.63
N GLY A 533 0.76 4.75 26.69
CA GLY A 533 0.17 5.41 25.55
C GLY A 533 -1.34 5.62 25.60
N THR A 534 -1.84 6.33 24.59
CA THR A 534 -3.24 6.76 24.50
C THR A 534 -4.21 5.83 23.75
N PRO A 535 -3.81 4.81 22.97
CA PRO A 535 -4.73 3.83 22.41
C PRO A 535 -5.53 3.12 23.52
N SER A 536 -6.77 2.70 23.25
CA SER A 536 -7.55 1.96 24.25
C SER A 536 -7.40 0.44 24.07
N LEU A 537 -7.42 -0.29 25.19
CA LEU A 537 -7.49 -1.76 25.22
C LEU A 537 -8.71 -2.34 24.49
N SER A 538 -9.74 -1.52 24.25
CA SER A 538 -10.94 -1.92 23.48
C SER A 538 -10.70 -2.07 21.98
N PHE A 539 -9.54 -1.63 21.49
CA PHE A 539 -9.17 -1.71 20.07
C PHE A 539 -7.89 -2.51 19.91
N THR A 540 -7.75 -3.18 18.77
CA THR A 540 -6.58 -4.03 18.43
C THR A 540 -5.25 -3.34 18.69
N TYR A 541 -5.13 -2.05 18.36
CA TYR A 541 -3.89 -1.29 18.56
C TYR A 541 -3.50 -1.16 20.05
N GLY A 542 -4.42 -0.72 20.91
CA GLY A 542 -4.13 -0.59 22.34
C GLY A 542 -4.02 -1.93 23.04
N PHE A 543 -4.87 -2.88 22.66
CA PHE A 543 -4.78 -4.26 23.15
C PHE A 543 -3.40 -4.86 22.88
N GLY A 544 -2.92 -4.79 21.63
CA GLY A 544 -1.61 -5.29 21.27
C GLY A 544 -0.47 -4.57 22.00
N ALA A 545 -0.51 -3.22 22.01
CA ALA A 545 0.55 -2.40 22.60
C ALA A 545 0.65 -2.51 24.13
N PHE A 546 -0.46 -2.79 24.84
CA PHE A 546 -0.49 -2.71 26.31
C PHE A 546 -0.81 -4.03 27.02
N ALA A 547 -1.56 -4.93 26.39
CA ALA A 547 -1.89 -6.23 27.00
C ALA A 547 -1.02 -7.39 26.49
N ILE A 548 -0.28 -7.23 25.38
CA ILE A 548 0.46 -8.34 24.74
C ILE A 548 1.94 -8.02 24.59
N MET A 549 2.27 -6.98 23.81
CA MET A 549 3.64 -6.63 23.45
C MET A 549 4.57 -6.46 24.66
N PRO A 550 4.20 -5.76 25.76
CA PRO A 550 5.13 -5.55 26.86
C PRO A 550 5.62 -6.86 27.47
N PHE A 551 4.72 -7.82 27.65
CA PHE A 551 5.01 -9.09 28.29
C PHE A 551 5.84 -10.02 27.39
N MET A 552 5.68 -9.95 26.06
CA MET A 552 6.53 -10.68 25.10
C MET A 552 8.02 -10.38 25.22
N PHE A 553 8.37 -9.19 25.72
CA PHE A 553 9.76 -8.73 25.81
C PHE A 553 10.21 -8.53 27.26
N GLY A 554 9.43 -9.01 28.24
CA GLY A 554 9.72 -8.79 29.66
C GLY A 554 9.65 -7.32 30.08
N ALA A 555 9.06 -6.43 29.27
CA ALA A 555 8.96 -4.99 29.48
C ALA A 555 7.91 -4.63 30.56
N THR A 556 7.79 -3.36 30.91
CA THR A 556 6.78 -2.86 31.84
C THR A 556 5.69 -2.12 31.07
N VAL A 557 4.42 -2.28 31.43
CA VAL A 557 3.32 -1.46 30.89
C VAL A 557 2.84 -0.42 31.90
N SER A 558 2.69 0.82 31.44
CA SER A 558 2.13 1.95 32.19
C SER A 558 0.68 2.18 31.80
N MET A 559 -0.24 1.87 32.70
CA MET A 559 -1.68 2.03 32.52
C MET A 559 -2.20 3.34 33.12
N TYR A 560 -3.13 3.98 32.42
CA TYR A 560 -3.85 5.16 32.89
C TYR A 560 -5.19 5.30 32.18
N PRO A 561 -6.19 5.96 32.81
CA PRO A 561 -7.52 6.09 32.23
C PRO A 561 -7.49 6.67 30.81
N TYR A 562 -8.09 5.97 29.85
CA TYR A 562 -8.25 6.46 28.50
C TYR A 562 -9.04 7.77 28.50
N SER A 563 -8.44 8.86 28.02
CA SER A 563 -9.18 10.09 27.78
C SER A 563 -8.49 11.01 26.77
N LEU A 564 -9.28 11.44 25.78
CA LEU A 564 -8.88 12.46 24.80
C LEU A 564 -9.41 13.87 25.14
N SER A 565 -10.10 14.04 26.28
CA SER A 565 -10.50 15.37 26.75
C SER A 565 -9.28 16.15 27.24
N LEU A 566 -9.20 17.45 26.91
CA LEU A 566 -8.05 18.31 27.24
C LEU A 566 -7.72 18.30 28.75
N LYS A 567 -8.76 18.31 29.60
CA LYS A 567 -8.64 18.32 31.06
C LYS A 567 -8.01 17.04 31.62
N ASN A 568 -8.33 15.89 31.03
CA ASN A 568 -7.82 14.59 31.47
C ASN A 568 -6.50 14.23 30.78
N PHE A 569 -6.20 14.82 29.62
CA PHE A 569 -4.94 14.59 28.91
C PHE A 569 -3.73 15.13 29.68
N ILE A 570 -3.92 16.15 30.54
CA ILE A 570 -2.89 16.61 31.49
C ILE A 570 -2.50 15.48 32.46
N THR A 571 -3.48 14.68 32.91
CA THR A 571 -3.21 13.52 33.78
C THR A 571 -2.39 12.48 33.05
N VAL A 572 -2.72 12.18 31.79
CA VAL A 572 -1.95 11.27 30.93
C VAL A 572 -0.49 11.70 30.84
N ILE A 573 -0.26 12.98 30.56
CA ILE A 573 1.08 13.56 30.41
C ILE A 573 1.87 13.53 31.72
N ARG A 574 1.23 13.83 32.85
CA ARG A 574 1.85 13.69 34.18
C ARG A 574 2.18 12.25 34.51
N THR A 575 1.31 11.31 34.17
CA THR A 575 1.55 9.88 34.39
C THR A 575 2.74 9.39 33.58
N ILE A 576 2.81 9.74 32.29
CA ILE A 576 3.95 9.44 31.40
C ILE A 576 5.27 9.91 32.02
N ALA A 577 5.32 11.15 32.52
CA ALA A 577 6.50 11.69 33.19
C ALA A 577 6.82 10.95 34.49
N SER A 578 5.82 10.72 35.35
CA SER A 578 6.01 10.06 36.65
C SER A 578 6.45 8.60 36.54
N HIS A 579 5.88 7.86 35.58
CA HIS A 579 6.21 6.47 35.29
C HIS A 579 7.48 6.33 34.45
N LYS A 580 8.02 7.45 33.92
CA LYS A 580 9.21 7.48 33.04
C LYS A 580 9.05 6.56 31.82
N VAL A 581 7.90 6.68 31.15
CA VAL A 581 7.60 5.92 29.92
C VAL A 581 8.71 6.14 28.90
N THR A 582 9.33 5.05 28.43
CA THR A 582 10.41 5.05 27.43
C THR A 582 9.88 4.89 26.01
N VAL A 583 8.74 4.22 25.86
CA VAL A 583 8.09 3.97 24.56
C VAL A 583 6.63 4.44 24.61
N PHE A 584 6.31 5.45 23.78
CA PHE A 584 5.00 6.10 23.77
C PHE A 584 4.17 5.73 22.53
N PHE A 585 3.14 4.91 22.71
CA PHE A 585 2.17 4.58 21.65
C PHE A 585 1.02 5.58 21.63
N SER A 586 0.65 6.10 20.46
CA SER A 586 -0.38 7.14 20.38
C SER A 586 -1.08 7.19 19.03
N ILE A 587 -2.22 7.88 19.00
CA ILE A 587 -3.03 8.09 17.80
C ILE A 587 -2.86 9.53 17.28
N PRO A 588 -3.09 9.81 15.98
CA PRO A 588 -2.89 11.15 15.41
C PRO A 588 -3.60 12.27 16.17
N THR A 589 -4.80 12.02 16.71
CA THR A 589 -5.55 12.99 17.52
C THR A 589 -4.83 13.36 18.81
N ALA A 590 -4.23 12.38 19.49
CA ALA A 590 -3.48 12.59 20.73
C ALA A 590 -2.18 13.35 20.46
N TYR A 591 -1.44 13.03 19.39
CA TYR A 591 -0.29 13.83 18.97
C TYR A 591 -0.65 15.29 18.69
N LYS A 592 -1.80 15.55 18.05
CA LYS A 592 -2.29 16.92 17.84
C LYS A 592 -2.56 17.65 19.16
N ILE A 593 -3.12 16.97 20.16
CA ILE A 593 -3.34 17.56 21.49
C ILE A 593 -1.99 17.93 22.12
N ILE A 594 -1.01 17.02 22.09
CA ILE A 594 0.34 17.23 22.64
C ILE A 594 1.02 18.44 21.99
N VAL A 595 1.02 18.51 20.65
CA VAL A 595 1.66 19.61 19.90
C VAL A 595 1.03 20.97 20.18
N ASN A 596 -0.28 21.01 20.48
CA ASN A 596 -1.01 22.25 20.75
C ASN A 596 -1.15 22.56 22.25
N MET A 597 -0.50 21.80 23.15
CA MET A 597 -0.53 22.11 24.57
C MET A 597 0.24 23.41 24.86
N PRO A 598 -0.29 24.30 25.74
CA PRO A 598 0.42 25.50 26.15
C PRO A 598 1.77 25.16 26.79
N SER A 599 2.82 25.92 26.43
CA SER A 599 4.19 25.77 26.94
C SER A 599 4.34 25.96 28.46
N GLN A 600 3.29 26.40 29.17
CA GLN A 600 3.27 26.56 30.63
C GLN A 600 3.02 25.24 31.39
N LEU A 601 2.85 24.11 30.70
CA LEU A 601 2.84 22.76 31.27
C LEU A 601 4.23 22.11 31.13
N ASP A 602 5.29 22.85 31.47
CA ASP A 602 6.64 22.29 31.56
C ASP A 602 6.64 21.18 32.63
N LEU A 603 6.99 19.96 32.22
CA LEU A 603 7.07 18.78 33.08
C LEU A 603 8.43 18.62 33.76
N TYR A 604 9.25 19.68 33.75
CA TYR A 604 10.57 19.75 34.35
C TYR A 604 10.74 21.01 35.18
#